data_AF-A0A444R030-F1
#
_entry.id   AF-A0A444R030-F1
#
_cell.length_a   1.000
_cell.length_b   1.000
_cell.length_c   1.000
_cell.angle_alpha   90.00
_cell.angle_beta   90.00
_cell.angle_gamma   90.00
#
_symmetry.space_group_name_H-M   'P 1'
#
loop_
_entity.id
_entity.type
_entity.pdbx_description
1 polymer ?
#
loop_
_entity_poly.entity_id
_entity_poly.type
_entity_poly.pdbx_seq_one_letter_code
_entity_poly.pdbx_strand_id
1 'polypeptide(L)'
;TYWDRPEQTNYNLMFSHYFNMGSIRNMSISVTGYRYEYDDNADKGMYLSMSIPWSDSSTVTYNGSYGSGSDSSQVGYFKRVDDATHYQVNVGTSEQHGSVDGYLSHDGSLAKVDLSANYHEGEYRSAGIALQGGATLTAHGGALHRTQNMGGTRLLIDADGVANVPVESNGAPVYTNMFGKAVVADI
;
A
#
# COMPACT_ATOMS: atom_id res chain seq x y z
N THR A 1 19.39 3.15 -32.97
CA THR A 1 19.24 4.13 -34.07
C THR A 1 18.50 3.45 -35.21
N TYR A 2 17.63 4.18 -35.90
CA TYR A 2 16.96 3.71 -37.11
C TYR A 2 17.44 4.57 -38.28
N TRP A 3 17.54 3.99 -39.47
CA TRP A 3 18.09 4.68 -40.64
C TRP A 3 17.22 5.85 -41.14
N ASP A 4 15.94 5.84 -40.76
CA ASP A 4 14.89 6.75 -41.21
C ASP A 4 14.37 7.66 -40.08
N ARG A 5 15.01 7.68 -38.90
CA ARG A 5 14.58 8.50 -37.76
C ARG A 5 15.74 9.15 -37.01
N PRO A 6 15.52 10.33 -36.39
CA PRO A 6 16.49 10.98 -35.50
C PRO A 6 16.96 10.05 -34.37
N GLU A 7 18.17 10.31 -33.86
CA GLU A 7 18.75 9.54 -32.76
C GLU A 7 17.99 9.80 -31.45
N GLN A 8 17.44 8.74 -30.83
CA GLN A 8 16.73 8.82 -29.56
C GLN A 8 17.66 8.45 -28.41
N THR A 9 17.79 9.35 -27.42
CA THR A 9 18.62 9.10 -26.22
C THR A 9 17.74 9.00 -24.98
N ASN A 10 17.70 7.80 -24.38
CA ASN A 10 16.98 7.53 -23.14
C ASN A 10 17.97 7.13 -22.03
N TYR A 11 17.82 7.68 -20.83
CA TYR A 11 18.58 7.25 -19.66
C TYR A 11 17.72 7.28 -18.40
N ASN A 12 18.04 6.39 -17.46
CA ASN A 12 17.49 6.36 -16.12
C ASN A 12 18.62 6.06 -15.14
N LEU A 13 18.86 6.96 -14.19
CA LEU A 13 19.91 6.88 -13.19
C LEU A 13 19.26 6.91 -11.81
N MET A 14 19.47 5.87 -11.01
CA MET A 14 18.96 5.78 -9.64
C MET A 14 20.13 5.72 -8.65
N PHE A 15 20.07 6.57 -7.63
CA PHE A 15 20.96 6.54 -6.48
C PHE A 15 20.13 6.38 -5.20
N SER A 16 20.45 5.40 -4.37
CA SER A 16 19.78 5.17 -3.09
C SER A 16 20.81 4.97 -1.99
N HIS A 17 20.58 5.59 -0.84
CA HIS A 17 21.46 5.49 0.31
C HIS A 17 20.66 5.32 1.61
N TYR A 18 21.10 4.38 2.44
CA TYR A 18 20.59 4.18 3.79
C TYR A 18 21.55 4.77 4.80
N PHE A 19 21.03 5.51 5.77
CA PHE A 19 21.83 6.16 6.80
C PHE A 19 21.07 6.23 8.13
N ASN A 20 21.81 6.51 9.19
CA ASN A 20 21.27 6.73 10.52
C ASN A 20 21.53 8.19 10.92
N MET A 21 20.59 8.82 11.63
CA MET A 21 20.72 10.18 12.14
C MET A 21 20.29 10.24 13.60
N GLY A 22 21.24 10.44 14.51
CA GLY A 22 20.98 10.42 15.95
C GLY A 22 20.40 9.09 16.42
N SER A 23 19.24 9.12 17.07
CA SER A 23 18.51 7.93 17.51
C SER A 23 17.67 7.26 16.41
N ILE A 24 17.43 7.95 15.29
CA ILE A 24 16.65 7.42 14.17
C ILE A 24 17.58 6.55 13.31
N ARG A 25 17.18 5.29 13.13
CA ARG A 25 17.91 4.31 12.34
C ARG A 25 17.17 3.98 11.06
N ASN A 26 17.90 3.48 10.08
CA ASN A 26 17.36 2.94 8.83
C ASN A 26 16.59 3.98 8.00
N MET A 27 17.03 5.24 8.03
CA MET A 27 16.53 6.25 7.12
C MET A 27 17.02 5.94 5.70
N SER A 28 16.24 6.30 4.70
CA SER A 28 16.65 6.15 3.30
C SER A 28 16.32 7.39 2.48
N ILE A 29 17.18 7.65 1.51
CA ILE A 29 16.96 8.64 0.46
C ILE A 29 17.25 7.97 -0.88
N SER A 30 16.38 8.22 -1.86
CA SER A 30 16.53 7.76 -3.23
C SER A 30 16.26 8.90 -4.19
N VAL A 31 17.11 9.01 -5.22
CA VAL A 31 16.99 10.00 -6.29
C VAL A 31 17.05 9.25 -7.61
N THR A 32 16.05 9.45 -8.45
CA THR A 32 15.98 8.88 -9.79
C THR A 32 15.89 9.99 -10.81
N GLY A 33 16.90 10.15 -11.66
CA GLY A 33 16.87 11.07 -12.80
C GLY A 33 16.60 10.30 -14.08
N TYR A 34 15.70 10.81 -14.92
CA TYR A 34 15.39 10.19 -16.20
C TYR A 34 15.35 11.20 -17.34
N ARG A 35 15.57 10.69 -18.56
CA ARG A 35 15.25 11.34 -19.81
C ARG A 35 14.67 10.30 -20.76
N TYR A 36 13.54 10.64 -21.36
CA TYR A 36 12.93 9.91 -22.46
C TYR A 36 12.77 10.83 -23.66
N GLU A 37 13.12 10.35 -24.84
CA GLU A 37 13.05 11.10 -26.08
C GLU A 37 12.20 10.34 -27.11
N TYR A 38 11.12 10.98 -27.56
CA TYR A 38 10.20 10.44 -28.54
C TYR A 38 9.74 11.55 -29.48
N ASP A 39 9.88 11.32 -30.79
CA ASP A 39 9.41 12.22 -31.86
C ASP A 39 9.83 13.68 -31.65
N ASP A 40 11.15 13.89 -31.52
CA ASP A 40 11.83 15.19 -31.26
C ASP A 40 11.44 15.91 -29.95
N ASN A 41 10.62 15.28 -29.10
CA ASN A 41 10.31 15.77 -27.76
C ASN A 41 11.08 14.98 -26.71
N ALA A 42 11.75 15.71 -25.83
CA ALA A 42 12.48 15.14 -24.70
C ALA A 42 11.77 15.46 -23.39
N ASP A 43 11.26 14.41 -22.74
CA ASP A 43 10.77 14.46 -21.38
C ASP A 43 11.93 14.12 -20.42
N LYS A 44 12.19 14.98 -19.46
CA LYS A 44 13.24 14.81 -18.47
C LYS A 44 12.71 15.18 -17.09
N GLY A 45 13.12 14.42 -16.09
CA GLY A 45 12.69 14.69 -14.75
C GLY A 45 13.57 14.03 -13.70
N MET A 46 13.27 14.36 -12.47
CA MET A 46 13.88 13.80 -11.28
C MET A 46 12.78 13.45 -10.29
N TYR A 47 12.92 12.28 -9.68
CA TYR A 47 12.13 11.81 -8.57
C TYR A 47 13.02 11.75 -7.33
N LEU A 48 12.56 12.31 -6.22
CA LEU A 48 13.20 12.24 -4.92
C LEU A 48 12.23 11.55 -3.96
N SER A 49 12.70 10.50 -3.28
CA SER A 49 11.95 9.86 -2.20
C SER A 49 12.80 9.68 -0.97
N MET A 50 12.27 10.09 0.17
CA MET A 50 12.87 9.95 1.49
C MET A 50 11.91 9.16 2.39
N SER A 51 12.45 8.24 3.17
CA SER A 51 11.70 7.46 4.15
C SER A 51 12.39 7.51 5.51
N ILE A 52 11.62 7.88 6.53
CA ILE A 52 12.07 8.11 7.89
C ILE A 52 11.21 7.25 8.83
N PRO A 53 11.77 6.18 9.41
CA PRO A 53 11.11 5.43 10.46
C PRO A 53 10.90 6.33 11.69
N TRP A 54 9.66 6.73 11.96
CA TRP A 54 9.33 7.67 13.03
C TRP A 54 9.09 6.95 14.37
N SER A 55 8.63 5.71 14.31
CA SER A 55 8.57 4.76 15.43
C SER A 55 8.68 3.33 14.91
N ASP A 56 8.64 2.34 15.82
CA ASP A 56 8.65 0.91 15.47
C ASP A 56 7.47 0.48 14.57
N SER A 57 6.41 1.29 14.53
CA SER A 57 5.22 1.02 13.75
C SER A 57 4.77 2.19 12.86
N SER A 58 5.61 3.21 12.67
CA SER A 58 5.26 4.36 11.83
C SER A 58 6.42 4.88 10.99
N THR A 59 6.10 5.41 9.82
CA THR A 59 7.06 5.93 8.85
C THR A 59 6.54 7.22 8.25
N VAL A 60 7.39 8.23 8.24
CA VAL A 60 7.18 9.47 7.48
C VAL A 60 7.89 9.32 6.14
N THR A 61 7.19 9.63 5.07
CA THR A 61 7.75 9.65 3.71
C THR A 61 7.64 11.03 3.12
N TYR A 62 8.60 11.38 2.28
CA TYR A 62 8.51 12.54 1.41
C TYR A 62 8.80 12.09 0.00
N ASN A 63 7.94 12.46 -0.95
CA ASN A 63 8.10 12.17 -2.36
C ASN A 63 7.96 13.47 -3.15
N GLY A 64 8.90 13.73 -4.05
CA GLY A 64 8.89 14.89 -4.93
C GLY A 64 9.19 14.48 -6.36
N SER A 65 8.49 15.07 -7.32
CA SER A 65 8.80 14.89 -8.74
C SER A 65 8.89 16.26 -9.41
N TYR A 66 9.93 16.43 -10.23
CA TYR A 66 10.25 17.71 -10.87
C TYR A 66 10.75 17.46 -12.29
N GLY A 67 10.35 18.26 -13.27
CA GLY A 67 10.77 18.01 -14.64
C GLY A 67 10.03 18.82 -15.70
N SER A 68 9.87 18.23 -16.87
CA SER A 68 9.11 18.82 -17.99
C SER A 68 7.60 18.86 -17.77
N GLY A 69 7.09 18.07 -16.83
CA GLY A 69 5.69 18.09 -16.41
C GLY A 69 5.46 18.88 -15.12
N SER A 70 4.31 18.61 -14.51
CA SER A 70 3.88 19.18 -13.23
C SER A 70 4.85 18.85 -12.09
N ASP A 71 5.40 19.89 -11.46
CA ASP A 71 6.13 19.70 -10.21
C ASP A 71 5.16 19.25 -9.12
N SER A 72 5.59 18.29 -8.30
CA SER A 72 4.81 17.81 -7.16
C SER A 72 5.67 17.54 -5.94
N SER A 73 5.07 17.70 -4.76
CA SER A 73 5.69 17.42 -3.47
C SER A 73 4.63 16.89 -2.52
N GLN A 74 4.89 15.74 -1.91
CA GLN A 74 3.96 15.03 -1.06
C GLN A 74 4.67 14.52 0.19
N VAL A 75 4.06 14.72 1.35
CA VAL A 75 4.48 14.13 2.62
C VAL A 75 3.44 13.10 3.02
N GLY A 76 3.90 11.89 3.34
CA GLY A 76 3.07 10.79 3.80
C GLY A 76 3.39 10.38 5.22
N TYR A 77 2.37 9.99 5.98
CA TYR A 77 2.50 9.34 7.28
C TYR A 77 1.80 7.99 7.23
N PHE A 78 2.58 6.92 7.41
CA PHE A 78 2.10 5.55 7.55
C PHE A 78 2.17 5.13 9.01
N LYS A 79 1.14 4.42 9.49
CA LYS A 79 1.16 3.77 10.80
C LYS A 79 0.47 2.42 10.77
N ARG A 80 1.16 1.42 11.29
CA ARG A 80 0.58 0.14 11.71
C ARG A 80 0.09 0.28 13.14
N VAL A 81 -1.22 0.13 13.33
CA VAL A 81 -1.89 0.24 14.64
C VAL A 81 -1.72 -1.06 15.41
N ASP A 82 -1.89 -2.18 14.72
CA ASP A 82 -1.75 -3.55 15.23
C ASP A 82 -1.42 -4.51 14.07
N ASP A 83 -1.54 -5.82 14.28
CA ASP A 83 -1.23 -6.81 13.26
C ASP A 83 -2.25 -6.91 12.12
N ALA A 84 -3.46 -6.37 12.31
CA ALA A 84 -4.54 -6.39 11.34
C ALA A 84 -4.76 -5.04 10.65
N THR A 85 -4.32 -3.94 11.27
CA THR A 85 -4.79 -2.60 10.94
C THR A 85 -3.63 -1.66 10.67
N HIS A 86 -3.67 -1.01 9.51
CA HIS A 86 -2.75 0.07 9.17
C HIS A 86 -3.45 1.16 8.36
N TYR A 87 -2.94 2.37 8.45
CA TYR A 87 -3.42 3.50 7.67
C TYR A 87 -2.27 4.33 7.13
N GLN A 88 -2.54 5.04 6.05
CA GLN A 88 -1.66 6.06 5.50
C GLN A 88 -2.47 7.31 5.19
N VAL A 89 -1.87 8.46 5.47
CA VAL A 89 -2.37 9.76 5.05
C VAL A 89 -1.25 10.49 4.35
N ASN A 90 -1.55 11.07 3.20
CA ASN A 90 -0.63 11.87 2.42
C ASN A 90 -1.23 13.26 2.18
N VAL A 91 -0.36 14.26 2.23
CA VAL A 91 -0.69 15.64 1.89
C VAL A 91 0.35 16.11 0.90
N GLY A 92 -0.10 16.68 -0.20
CA GLY A 92 0.80 17.15 -1.24
C GLY A 92 0.34 18.40 -1.94
N THR A 93 1.18 18.84 -2.86
CA THR A 93 0.85 19.87 -3.82
C THR A 93 1.39 19.47 -5.19
N SER A 94 0.65 19.78 -6.25
CA SER A 94 1.11 19.69 -7.63
C SER A 94 0.66 20.92 -8.40
N GLU A 95 1.56 21.60 -9.10
CA GLU A 95 1.25 22.83 -9.86
C GLU A 95 0.41 23.86 -9.07
N GLN A 96 0.73 24.06 -7.79
CA GLN A 96 0.03 24.98 -6.87
C GLN A 96 -1.36 24.52 -6.40
N HIS A 97 -1.83 23.35 -6.83
CA HIS A 97 -3.05 22.73 -6.33
C HIS A 97 -2.71 21.83 -5.13
N GLY A 98 -3.47 21.94 -4.05
CA GLY A 98 -3.33 21.06 -2.89
C GLY A 98 -3.99 19.70 -3.11
N SER A 99 -3.37 18.64 -2.61
CA SER A 99 -3.95 17.30 -2.57
C SER A 99 -3.86 16.69 -1.18
N VAL A 100 -4.86 15.88 -0.85
CA VAL A 100 -4.90 15.06 0.36
C VAL A 100 -5.47 13.72 -0.02
N ASP A 101 -4.79 12.64 0.33
CA ASP A 101 -5.27 11.29 0.14
C ASP A 101 -4.95 10.42 1.35
N GLY A 102 -5.70 9.35 1.52
CA GLY A 102 -5.44 8.43 2.60
C GLY A 102 -6.24 7.15 2.47
N TYR A 103 -5.75 6.12 3.13
CA TYR A 103 -6.42 4.83 3.19
C TYR A 103 -6.26 4.17 4.55
N LEU A 104 -7.21 3.31 4.88
CA LEU A 104 -7.21 2.41 6.04
C LEU A 104 -7.43 0.98 5.50
N SER A 105 -6.55 0.06 5.88
CA SER A 105 -6.70 -1.37 5.60
C SER A 105 -6.86 -2.11 6.92
N HIS A 106 -7.85 -3.01 6.98
CA HIS A 106 -8.10 -3.87 8.12
C HIS A 106 -8.33 -5.32 7.69
N ASP A 107 -7.47 -6.23 8.15
CA ASP A 107 -7.56 -7.68 7.92
C ASP A 107 -8.49 -8.36 8.94
N GLY A 108 -9.80 -8.14 8.79
CA GLY A 108 -10.82 -8.75 9.63
C GLY A 108 -10.94 -10.27 9.43
N SER A 109 -11.52 -10.97 10.41
CA SER A 109 -11.71 -12.42 10.32
C SER A 109 -12.64 -12.85 9.19
N LEU A 110 -13.65 -12.03 8.86
CA LEU A 110 -14.64 -12.36 7.83
C LEU A 110 -14.24 -11.88 6.43
N ALA A 111 -13.52 -10.76 6.36
CA ALA A 111 -13.10 -10.11 5.12
C ALA A 111 -11.98 -9.11 5.42
N LYS A 112 -11.15 -8.85 4.41
CA LYS A 112 -10.30 -7.66 4.36
C LYS A 112 -11.15 -6.46 3.94
N VAL A 113 -10.95 -5.33 4.63
CA VAL A 113 -11.64 -4.07 4.37
C VAL A 113 -10.61 -3.00 4.04
N ASP A 114 -10.72 -2.39 2.88
CA ASP A 114 -9.92 -1.23 2.48
C ASP A 114 -10.86 -0.02 2.31
N LEU A 115 -10.56 1.07 3.01
CA LEU A 115 -11.23 2.37 2.87
C LEU A 115 -10.25 3.37 2.28
N SER A 116 -10.68 4.19 1.33
CA SER A 116 -9.86 5.25 0.74
C SER A 116 -10.65 6.55 0.61
N ALA A 117 -9.96 7.67 0.74
CA ALA A 117 -10.49 9.00 0.48
C ALA A 117 -9.41 9.84 -0.21
N ASN A 118 -9.80 10.58 -1.24
CA ASN A 118 -8.88 11.40 -2.03
C ASN A 118 -9.52 12.75 -2.33
N TYR A 119 -8.70 13.78 -2.30
CA TYR A 119 -9.05 15.16 -2.62
C TYR A 119 -7.90 15.74 -3.44
N HIS A 120 -8.21 16.23 -4.64
CA HIS A 120 -7.30 17.01 -5.48
C HIS A 120 -8.01 18.33 -5.80
N GLU A 121 -7.42 19.44 -5.37
CA GLU A 121 -7.96 20.78 -5.59
C GLU A 121 -8.12 21.06 -7.08
N GLY A 122 -9.31 21.55 -7.48
CA GLY A 122 -9.60 21.86 -8.88
C GLY A 122 -9.93 20.65 -9.76
N GLU A 123 -9.71 19.42 -9.31
CA GLU A 123 -9.90 18.22 -10.13
C GLU A 123 -11.03 17.31 -9.63
N TYR A 124 -10.83 16.62 -8.49
CA TYR A 124 -11.78 15.62 -8.03
C TYR A 124 -11.76 15.39 -6.52
N ARG A 125 -12.85 14.80 -6.05
CA ARG A 125 -13.00 14.28 -4.69
C ARG A 125 -13.59 12.89 -4.79
N SER A 126 -12.97 11.90 -4.17
CA SER A 126 -13.43 10.51 -4.21
C SER A 126 -13.32 9.85 -2.85
N ALA A 127 -14.19 8.88 -2.62
CA ALA A 127 -14.11 7.96 -1.51
C ALA A 127 -14.48 6.56 -2.02
N GLY A 128 -13.81 5.54 -1.50
CA GLY A 128 -13.97 4.16 -1.94
C GLY A 128 -13.91 3.19 -0.78
N ILE A 129 -14.67 2.11 -0.91
CA ILE A 129 -14.61 0.94 -0.03
C ILE A 129 -14.37 -0.30 -0.90
N ALA A 130 -13.43 -1.14 -0.50
CA ALA A 130 -13.23 -2.47 -1.06
C ALA A 130 -13.34 -3.52 0.05
N LEU A 131 -14.07 -4.59 -0.24
CA LEU A 131 -14.26 -5.73 0.64
C LEU A 131 -13.78 -6.97 -0.09
N GLN A 132 -12.84 -7.70 0.50
CA GLN A 132 -12.31 -8.92 -0.09
C GLN A 132 -12.40 -10.08 0.90
N GLY A 133 -13.10 -11.13 0.50
CA GLY A 133 -13.29 -12.32 1.33
C GLY A 133 -13.84 -13.49 0.53
N GLY A 134 -14.06 -14.58 1.23
CA GLY A 134 -14.60 -15.83 0.71
C GLY A 134 -15.49 -16.50 1.74
N ALA A 135 -16.22 -17.51 1.28
CA ALA A 135 -17.01 -18.39 2.14
C ALA A 135 -16.54 -19.82 1.89
N THR A 136 -16.31 -20.56 2.97
CA THR A 136 -16.06 -22.00 2.90
C THR A 136 -17.18 -22.73 3.65
N LEU A 137 -17.81 -23.68 2.96
CA LEU A 137 -18.93 -24.47 3.45
C LEU A 137 -18.61 -25.95 3.30
N THR A 138 -18.85 -26.72 4.36
CA THR A 138 -18.64 -28.18 4.42
C THR A 138 -19.85 -28.85 5.08
N ALA A 139 -19.89 -30.18 5.08
CA ALA A 139 -20.88 -30.94 5.84
C ALA A 139 -20.80 -30.72 7.37
N HIS A 140 -19.66 -30.22 7.87
CA HIS A 140 -19.41 -29.95 9.29
C HIS A 140 -19.59 -28.47 9.68
N GLY A 141 -20.12 -27.65 8.76
CA GLY A 141 -20.36 -26.22 8.96
C GLY A 141 -19.55 -25.35 8.01
N GLY A 142 -19.51 -24.05 8.29
CA GLY A 142 -18.78 -23.10 7.47
C GLY A 142 -18.57 -21.74 8.12
N ALA A 143 -17.71 -20.95 7.49
CA ALA A 143 -17.40 -19.59 7.92
C ALA A 143 -17.06 -18.71 6.72
N LEU A 144 -17.30 -17.41 6.90
CA LEU A 144 -16.69 -16.39 6.07
C LEU A 144 -15.23 -16.21 6.49
N HIS A 145 -14.38 -15.84 5.55
CA HIS A 145 -12.98 -15.57 5.81
C HIS A 145 -12.42 -14.52 4.86
N ARG A 146 -11.42 -13.76 5.32
CA ARG A 146 -10.57 -12.98 4.41
C ARG A 146 -9.86 -13.91 3.42
N THR A 147 -9.57 -13.42 2.23
CA THR A 147 -8.79 -14.14 1.21
C THR A 147 -7.49 -13.39 1.00
N GLN A 148 -6.34 -14.03 1.18
CA GLN A 148 -5.04 -13.41 0.92
C GLN A 148 -4.55 -13.80 -0.48
N ASN A 149 -4.65 -15.07 -0.84
CA ASN A 149 -4.35 -15.60 -2.17
C ASN A 149 -5.53 -16.40 -2.74
N MET A 150 -5.77 -16.25 -4.04
CA MET A 150 -6.78 -17.05 -4.74
C MET A 150 -6.20 -18.40 -5.13
N GLY A 151 -6.95 -19.48 -4.86
CA GLY A 151 -6.57 -20.84 -5.23
C GLY A 151 -5.71 -21.60 -4.22
N GLY A 152 -5.42 -21.01 -3.05
CA GLY A 152 -4.72 -21.68 -1.95
C GLY A 152 -5.57 -22.69 -1.17
N THR A 153 -4.91 -23.50 -0.35
CA THR A 153 -5.56 -24.44 0.59
C THR A 153 -6.32 -23.67 1.67
N ARG A 154 -7.45 -24.21 2.12
CA ARG A 154 -8.27 -23.63 3.20
C ARG A 154 -8.57 -24.69 4.25
N LEU A 155 -8.44 -24.36 5.52
CA LEU A 155 -8.72 -25.24 6.63
C LEU A 155 -9.88 -24.68 7.47
N LEU A 156 -10.96 -25.46 7.58
CA LEU A 156 -12.07 -25.17 8.49
C LEU A 156 -11.73 -25.75 9.87
N ILE A 157 -11.67 -24.87 10.87
CA ILE A 157 -11.40 -25.20 12.27
C ILE A 157 -12.72 -25.22 13.02
N ASP A 158 -12.86 -26.20 13.90
CA ASP A 158 -13.99 -26.36 14.81
C ASP A 158 -13.50 -26.22 16.25
N ALA A 159 -14.10 -25.30 16.99
CA ALA A 159 -13.85 -25.07 18.41
C ALA A 159 -15.02 -25.55 19.27
N ASP A 160 -15.67 -26.65 18.88
CA ASP A 160 -16.80 -27.29 19.58
C ASP A 160 -17.92 -26.30 19.97
N GLY A 161 -18.22 -25.36 19.06
CA GLY A 161 -19.27 -24.34 19.28
C GLY A 161 -18.84 -23.11 20.06
N VAL A 162 -17.57 -22.98 20.47
CA VAL A 162 -17.06 -21.81 21.20
C VAL A 162 -16.69 -20.69 20.23
N ALA A 163 -17.41 -19.56 20.32
CA ALA A 163 -17.17 -18.36 19.52
C ALA A 163 -15.99 -17.52 20.02
N ASN A 164 -15.42 -16.69 19.14
CA ASN A 164 -14.32 -15.76 19.42
C ASN A 164 -13.02 -16.42 19.95
N VAL A 165 -12.80 -17.70 19.61
CA VAL A 165 -11.52 -18.36 19.87
C VAL A 165 -10.51 -17.85 18.84
N PRO A 166 -9.38 -17.26 19.25
CA PRO A 166 -8.34 -16.83 18.32
C PRO A 166 -7.65 -18.05 17.74
N VAL A 167 -7.54 -18.05 16.41
CA VAL A 167 -6.73 -19.00 15.65
C VAL A 167 -5.58 -18.23 15.04
N GLU A 168 -4.37 -18.64 15.40
CA GLU A 168 -3.14 -18.13 14.79
C GLU A 168 -3.12 -18.40 13.28
N SER A 169 -2.70 -17.39 12.53
CA SER A 169 -2.59 -17.41 11.07
C SER A 169 -1.33 -16.65 10.68
N ASN A 170 -0.94 -16.72 9.41
CA ASN A 170 0.10 -15.83 8.90
C ASN A 170 -0.42 -14.38 8.93
N GLY A 171 -0.02 -13.61 9.94
CA GLY A 171 -0.46 -12.23 10.18
C GLY A 171 -1.49 -12.13 11.30
N ALA A 172 -2.54 -11.32 11.09
CA ALA A 172 -3.58 -11.11 12.11
C ALA A 172 -4.34 -12.40 12.45
N PRO A 173 -4.68 -12.65 13.73
CA PRO A 173 -5.46 -13.82 14.11
C PRO A 173 -6.84 -13.84 13.44
N VAL A 174 -7.37 -15.05 13.22
CA VAL A 174 -8.74 -15.28 12.74
C VAL A 174 -9.56 -15.79 13.91
N TYR A 175 -10.74 -15.20 14.14
CA TYR A 175 -11.60 -15.58 15.26
C TYR A 175 -12.73 -16.51 14.80
N THR A 176 -13.07 -17.50 15.63
CA THR A 176 -14.22 -18.38 15.36
C THR A 176 -15.53 -17.58 15.37
N ASN A 177 -16.41 -17.90 14.43
CA ASN A 177 -17.75 -17.32 14.33
C ASN A 177 -18.65 -17.81 15.48
N MET A 178 -19.91 -17.36 15.49
CA MET A 178 -20.89 -17.70 16.52
C MET A 178 -21.19 -19.20 16.66
N PHE A 179 -20.80 -20.03 15.69
CA PHE A 179 -20.96 -21.49 15.71
C PHE A 179 -19.66 -22.22 16.06
N GLY A 180 -18.63 -21.49 16.50
CA GLY A 180 -17.31 -22.04 16.80
C GLY A 180 -16.50 -22.44 15.57
N LYS A 181 -16.83 -21.90 14.38
CA LYS A 181 -16.11 -22.22 13.13
C LYS A 181 -15.20 -21.08 12.69
N ALA A 182 -13.98 -21.38 12.28
CA ALA A 182 -13.06 -20.44 11.64
C ALA A 182 -12.51 -21.04 10.36
N VAL A 183 -12.19 -20.23 9.35
CA VAL A 183 -11.48 -20.69 8.16
C VAL A 183 -10.16 -19.96 8.07
N VAL A 184 -9.07 -20.71 8.06
CA VAL A 184 -7.73 -20.21 7.76
C VAL A 184 -7.46 -20.49 6.29
N ALA A 185 -7.29 -19.43 5.50
CA ALA A 185 -6.92 -19.52 4.10
C ALA A 185 -5.40 -19.39 3.94
N ASP A 186 -4.88 -19.94 2.84
CA ASP A 186 -3.52 -19.73 2.36
C ASP A 186 -2.44 -20.34 3.27
N ILE A 187 -2.64 -21.62 3.58
CA ILE A 187 -1.68 -22.53 4.23
C ILE A 187 -0.83 -23.25 3.18
#